data_AF-A0AAV8ZQX5-F1
#
_entry.id   AF-A0AAV8ZQX5-F1
#
_cell.length_a   1.000
_cell.length_b   1.000
_cell.length_c   1.000
_cell.angle_alpha   90.00
_cell.angle_beta   90.00
_cell.angle_gamma   90.00
#
_symmetry.space_group_name_H-M   'P 1'
#
loop_
_entity.id
_entity.type
_entity.pdbx_description
1 polymer ?
#
loop_
_entity_poly.entity_id
_entity_poly.type
_entity_poly.pdbx_seq_one_letter_code
_entity_poly.pdbx_strand_id
1 'polypeptide(L)'
;MCLQSIAGMIIQAFMVGIVFAKMTRPKLRTQTLQFSKNAVICQREGCFCLMFRVGDMRKSHIIGASIRAQLIRAKKTKEGEILNNFQTELAVNADGCDGNLFFIWPMTIVHKIDENSPFYYLSASDMLQERFEVVVILEGTIESTGQTTQARSSYVASEVLWGHRFEPVVAYNKDRQGYEVNYSKFDNTVPVDTPLCSGAELSQFYKMQEPPGK
;
A
#
# COMPACT_ATOMS: atom_id res chain seq x y z
N MET A 1 2.08 54.86 -24.79
CA MET A 1 2.68 54.80 -23.44
C MET A 1 1.78 54.06 -22.45
N CYS A 2 0.60 54.57 -22.06
CA CYS A 2 -0.21 53.97 -20.98
C CYS A 2 -0.71 52.53 -21.25
N LEU A 3 -1.17 52.23 -22.47
CA LEU A 3 -1.63 50.89 -22.85
C LEU A 3 -0.54 49.81 -22.74
N GLN A 4 0.69 50.16 -23.11
CA GLN A 4 1.85 49.27 -23.00
C GLN A 4 2.21 48.99 -21.53
N SER A 5 2.12 50.00 -20.66
CA SER A 5 2.37 49.84 -19.22
C SER A 5 1.32 48.94 -18.55
N ILE A 6 0.04 49.11 -18.91
CA ILE A 6 -1.05 48.26 -18.38
C ILE A 6 -0.87 46.81 -18.86
N ALA A 7 -0.62 46.60 -20.16
CA ALA A 7 -0.36 45.27 -20.70
C ALA A 7 0.87 44.61 -20.06
N GLY A 8 1.94 45.37 -19.83
CA GLY A 8 3.16 44.89 -19.16
C GLY A 8 2.90 44.43 -17.74
N MET A 9 2.16 45.21 -16.95
CA MET A 9 1.79 44.83 -15.56
C MET A 9 0.92 43.57 -15.52
N ILE A 10 -0.02 43.44 -16.45
CA ILE A 10 -0.88 42.24 -16.55
C ILE A 10 -0.02 41.01 -16.84
N ILE A 11 0.86 41.07 -17.85
CA ILE A 11 1.74 39.95 -18.23
C ILE A 11 2.67 39.58 -17.06
N GLN A 12 3.22 40.58 -16.35
CA GLN A 12 4.09 40.34 -15.21
C GLN A 12 3.34 39.67 -14.06
N ALA A 13 2.12 40.12 -13.74
CA ALA A 13 1.28 39.49 -12.73
C ALA A 13 0.95 38.02 -13.09
N PHE A 14 0.64 37.74 -14.36
CA PHE A 14 0.43 36.38 -14.85
C PHE A 14 1.68 35.52 -14.73
N MET A 15 2.85 36.03 -15.12
CA MET A 15 4.11 35.29 -15.02
C MET A 15 4.46 34.93 -13.58
N VAL A 16 4.35 35.89 -12.65
CA VAL A 16 4.59 35.64 -11.22
C VAL A 16 3.58 34.62 -10.68
N GLY A 17 2.30 34.76 -11.05
CA GLY A 17 1.25 33.81 -10.67
C GLY A 17 1.52 32.38 -11.16
N ILE A 18 1.93 32.21 -12.42
CA ILE A 18 2.26 30.90 -13.01
C ILE A 18 3.49 30.30 -12.33
N VAL A 19 4.53 31.10 -12.08
CA VAL A 19 5.75 30.63 -11.40
C VAL A 19 5.43 30.19 -9.97
N PHE A 20 4.66 30.99 -9.22
CA PHE A 20 4.23 30.64 -7.87
C PHE A 20 3.36 29.38 -7.84
N ALA A 21 2.39 29.26 -8.75
CA ALA A 21 1.55 28.07 -8.89
C ALA A 21 2.35 26.82 -9.27
N LYS A 22 3.46 26.97 -10.01
CA LYS A 22 4.35 25.86 -10.37
C LYS A 22 5.27 25.47 -9.20
N MET A 23 5.80 26.44 -8.46
CA MET A 23 6.63 26.22 -7.27
C MET A 23 5.86 25.56 -6.13
N THR A 24 4.58 25.92 -5.96
CA THR A 24 3.72 25.37 -4.91
C THR A 24 3.18 23.98 -5.26
N ARG A 25 3.39 23.44 -6.47
CA ARG A 25 2.94 22.07 -6.79
C ARG A 25 3.79 21.04 -6.04
N PRO A 26 3.19 20.08 -5.33
CA PRO A 26 3.91 19.14 -4.46
C PRO A 26 4.48 17.94 -5.24
N LYS A 27 4.96 18.14 -6.48
CA LYS A 27 5.43 17.05 -7.35
C LYS A 27 6.68 16.33 -6.82
N LEU A 28 7.49 16.99 -6.01
CA LEU A 28 8.74 16.44 -5.49
C LEU A 28 8.55 15.51 -4.27
N ARG A 29 7.36 15.44 -3.67
CA ARG A 29 7.14 14.66 -2.44
C ARG A 29 6.59 13.25 -2.69
N THR A 30 6.00 12.97 -3.86
CA THR A 30 5.70 11.57 -4.26
C THR A 30 6.96 10.70 -4.29
N GLN A 31 8.15 11.30 -4.39
CA GLN A 31 9.44 10.59 -4.31
C GLN A 31 9.86 10.21 -2.88
N THR A 32 9.25 10.76 -1.82
CA THR A 32 9.64 10.45 -0.43
C THR A 32 8.71 9.47 0.27
N LEU A 33 7.53 9.25 -0.30
CA LEU A 33 6.64 8.17 0.08
C LEU A 33 7.12 6.90 -0.61
N GLN A 34 7.57 5.94 0.19
CA GLN A 34 8.15 4.70 -0.29
C GLN A 34 7.22 3.53 0.04
N PHE A 35 7.00 2.69 -0.96
CA PHE A 35 6.39 1.37 -0.80
C PHE A 35 7.49 0.31 -0.80
N SER A 36 7.25 -0.81 -0.12
CA SER A 36 8.15 -1.98 -0.20
C SER A 36 8.31 -2.41 -1.65
N LYS A 37 9.49 -2.92 -2.01
CA LYS A 37 9.69 -3.48 -3.36
C LYS A 37 8.84 -4.72 -3.65
N ASN A 38 8.65 -5.56 -2.63
CA ASN A 38 7.89 -6.80 -2.73
C ASN A 38 6.72 -6.76 -1.77
N ALA A 39 5.60 -7.33 -2.18
CA ALA A 39 4.54 -7.72 -1.26
C ALA A 39 4.85 -9.11 -0.71
N VAL A 40 4.36 -9.43 0.48
CA VAL A 40 4.58 -10.74 1.11
C VAL A 40 3.27 -11.35 1.56
N ILE A 41 3.16 -12.65 1.43
CA ILE A 41 2.04 -13.42 1.98
C ILE A 41 2.57 -14.29 3.10
N CYS A 42 1.99 -14.16 4.29
CA CYS A 42 2.24 -15.10 5.37
C CYS A 42 0.96 -15.40 6.13
N GLN A 43 1.02 -16.46 6.92
CA GLN A 43 -0.03 -16.76 7.86
C GLN A 43 0.09 -15.88 9.12
N ARG A 44 -1.03 -15.32 9.56
CA ARG A 44 -1.15 -14.54 10.80
C ARG A 44 -2.51 -14.83 11.45
N GLU A 45 -2.48 -15.25 12.71
CA GLU A 45 -3.70 -15.56 13.49
C GLU A 45 -4.63 -16.58 12.79
N GLY A 46 -4.06 -17.59 12.13
CA GLY A 46 -4.83 -18.63 11.44
C GLY A 46 -5.27 -18.29 10.01
N CYS A 47 -5.20 -17.01 9.59
CA CYS A 47 -5.58 -16.59 8.24
C CYS A 47 -4.34 -16.24 7.38
N PHE A 48 -4.47 -16.36 6.06
CA PHE A 48 -3.47 -15.79 5.16
C PHE A 48 -3.66 -14.28 5.03
N CYS A 49 -2.54 -13.57 5.01
CA CYS A 49 -2.51 -12.12 4.94
C CYS A 49 -1.52 -11.69 3.86
N LEU A 50 -2.01 -10.92 2.88
CA LEU A 50 -1.18 -10.20 1.93
C LEU A 50 -0.76 -8.88 2.55
N MET A 51 0.54 -8.62 2.56
CA MET A 51 1.12 -7.48 3.26
C MET A 51 2.09 -6.73 2.38
N PHE A 52 2.07 -5.41 2.51
CA PHE A 52 3.07 -4.52 1.93
C PHE A 52 3.40 -3.42 2.92
N ARG A 53 4.61 -2.86 2.82
CA ARG A 53 5.08 -1.81 3.71
C ARG A 53 4.98 -0.46 3.03
N VAL A 54 4.64 0.54 3.82
CA VAL A 54 4.61 1.94 3.40
C VAL A 54 5.36 2.79 4.43
N GLY A 55 6.16 3.74 3.98
CA GLY A 55 6.95 4.63 4.85
C GLY A 55 7.16 6.02 4.23
N ASP A 56 7.26 7.06 5.07
CA ASP A 56 7.77 8.37 4.65
C ASP A 56 9.26 8.43 5.01
N MET A 57 10.12 8.81 4.06
CA MET A 57 11.54 9.06 4.33
C MET A 57 11.78 10.44 4.97
N ARG A 58 10.79 11.33 4.98
CA ARG A 58 10.87 12.66 5.60
C ARG A 58 10.34 12.67 7.02
N LYS A 59 10.80 13.65 7.80
CA LYS A 59 10.31 13.92 9.17
C LYS A 59 8.96 14.64 9.22
N SER A 60 8.51 15.22 8.10
CA SER A 60 7.24 15.95 8.03
C SER A 60 6.06 14.98 8.02
N HIS A 61 4.97 15.30 8.71
CA HIS A 61 3.84 14.37 8.79
C HIS A 61 2.91 14.47 7.57
N ILE A 62 2.17 13.39 7.34
CA ILE A 62 1.05 13.33 6.41
C ILE A 62 -0.21 13.20 7.24
N ILE A 63 -1.08 14.19 7.12
CA ILE A 63 -2.33 14.28 7.87
C ILE A 63 -3.42 13.58 7.09
N GLY A 64 -4.22 12.75 7.77
CA GLY A 64 -5.34 12.03 7.14
C GLY A 64 -4.86 11.06 6.07
N ALA A 65 -3.81 10.29 6.35
CA ALA A 65 -3.32 9.28 5.43
C ALA A 65 -4.35 8.16 5.30
N SER A 66 -4.75 7.86 4.06
CA SER A 66 -5.68 6.79 3.70
C SER A 66 -5.04 5.90 2.65
N ILE A 67 -5.17 4.59 2.81
CA ILE A 67 -4.63 3.60 1.89
C ILE A 67 -5.77 2.85 1.20
N ARG A 68 -5.64 2.66 -0.10
CA ARG A 68 -6.55 1.87 -0.92
C ARG A 68 -5.75 0.88 -1.76
N ALA A 69 -6.31 -0.30 -1.98
CA ALA A 69 -5.71 -1.30 -2.85
C ALA A 69 -6.76 -1.82 -3.83
N GLN A 70 -6.36 -1.96 -5.09
CA GLN A 70 -7.20 -2.47 -6.16
C GLN A 70 -6.49 -3.62 -6.85
N LEU A 71 -7.17 -4.76 -6.94
CA LEU A 71 -6.76 -5.88 -7.76
C LEU A 71 -7.23 -5.64 -9.19
N ILE A 72 -6.29 -5.68 -10.13
CA ILE A 72 -6.55 -5.66 -11.57
C ILE A 72 -6.26 -7.06 -12.09
N ARG A 73 -7.29 -7.73 -12.63
CA ARG A 73 -7.14 -9.03 -13.30
C ARG A 73 -8.14 -9.21 -14.42
N ALA A 74 -7.84 -10.13 -15.34
CA ALA A 74 -8.81 -10.56 -16.32
C ALA A 74 -9.90 -11.41 -15.66
N LYS A 75 -11.17 -11.12 -15.94
CA LYS A 75 -12.32 -11.88 -15.44
C LYS A 75 -13.26 -12.22 -16.58
N LYS A 76 -13.67 -13.48 -16.66
CA LYS A 76 -14.76 -13.90 -17.55
C LYS A 76 -16.08 -13.84 -16.79
N THR A 77 -17.07 -13.14 -17.34
CA THR A 77 -18.41 -13.06 -16.76
C THR A 77 -19.20 -14.35 -17.02
N LYS A 78 -20.31 -14.55 -16.30
CA LYS A 78 -21.15 -15.74 -16.47
C LYS A 78 -21.81 -15.76 -17.86
N GLU A 79 -22.01 -14.58 -18.42
CA GLU A 79 -22.58 -14.31 -19.74
C GLU A 79 -21.56 -14.51 -20.87
N GLY A 80 -20.29 -14.78 -20.53
CA GLY A 80 -19.23 -15.10 -21.48
C GLY A 80 -18.38 -13.90 -21.93
N GLU A 81 -18.66 -12.69 -21.45
CA GLU A 81 -17.85 -11.50 -21.71
C GLU A 81 -16.50 -11.60 -21.00
N ILE A 82 -15.42 -11.20 -21.69
CA ILE A 82 -14.07 -11.20 -21.14
C ILE A 82 -13.71 -9.75 -20.78
N LEU A 83 -13.64 -9.47 -19.48
CA LEU A 83 -13.21 -8.19 -18.94
C LEU A 83 -11.70 -8.27 -18.65
N ASN A 84 -10.88 -7.70 -19.53
CA ASN A 84 -9.42 -7.81 -19.42
C ASN A 84 -8.84 -7.12 -18.18
N ASN A 85 -9.40 -5.97 -17.79
CA ASN A 85 -8.89 -5.14 -16.69
C ASN A 85 -9.95 -4.94 -15.59
N PHE A 86 -10.54 -6.05 -15.13
CA PHE A 86 -11.55 -5.97 -14.08
C PHE A 86 -10.90 -5.54 -12.76
N GLN A 87 -11.36 -4.41 -12.22
CA GLN A 87 -10.86 -3.82 -10.98
C GLN A 87 -11.73 -4.28 -9.81
N THR A 88 -11.10 -4.86 -8.79
CA THR A 88 -11.76 -5.26 -7.54
C THR A 88 -11.06 -4.58 -6.38
N GLU A 89 -11.82 -3.89 -5.53
CA GLU A 89 -11.25 -3.26 -4.34
C GLU A 89 -10.90 -4.32 -3.28
N LEU A 90 -9.70 -4.20 -2.70
CA LEU A 90 -9.23 -5.07 -1.63
C LEU A 90 -9.36 -4.34 -0.30
N ALA A 91 -9.97 -5.00 0.69
CA ALA A 91 -10.07 -4.48 2.05
C ALA A 91 -8.68 -4.48 2.71
N VAL A 92 -8.08 -3.31 2.88
CA VAL A 92 -6.76 -3.13 3.49
C VAL A 92 -6.86 -2.40 4.81
N ASN A 93 -6.18 -2.91 5.83
CA ASN A 93 -6.13 -2.30 7.15
C ASN A 93 -4.69 -2.25 7.66
N ALA A 94 -4.41 -1.30 8.54
CA ALA A 94 -3.20 -1.37 9.36
C ALA A 94 -3.53 -2.05 10.68
N ASP A 95 -2.53 -2.68 11.30
CA ASP A 95 -2.69 -3.33 12.60
C ASP A 95 -3.31 -2.36 13.63
N GLY A 96 -4.58 -2.56 13.97
CA GLY A 96 -5.32 -1.77 14.96
C GLY A 96 -6.02 -0.49 14.44
N CYS A 97 -6.01 -0.19 13.15
CA CYS A 97 -6.71 0.98 12.58
C CYS A 97 -7.47 0.63 11.29
N ASP A 98 -8.75 1.01 11.25
CA ASP A 98 -9.62 0.88 10.08
C ASP A 98 -9.35 2.01 9.09
N GLY A 99 -8.59 1.72 8.02
CA GLY A 99 -8.37 2.58 6.84
C GLY A 99 -7.61 3.91 7.04
N ASN A 100 -7.65 4.49 8.25
CA ASN A 100 -6.97 5.73 8.62
C ASN A 100 -5.62 5.41 9.23
N LEU A 101 -4.55 5.82 8.56
CA LEU A 101 -3.19 5.53 8.98
C LEU A 101 -2.65 6.65 9.87
N PHE A 102 -2.20 6.30 11.06
CA PHE A 102 -1.37 7.18 11.87
C PHE A 102 0.10 7.07 11.44
N PHE A 103 0.43 7.77 10.36
CA PHE A 103 1.65 7.57 9.59
C PHE A 103 2.86 8.33 10.17
N ILE A 104 3.40 7.85 11.29
CA ILE A 104 4.63 8.38 11.92
C ILE A 104 5.87 7.55 11.56
N TRP A 105 5.73 6.23 11.60
CA TRP A 105 6.78 5.27 11.27
C TRP A 105 6.35 4.40 10.09
N PRO A 106 7.28 3.66 9.46
CA PRO A 106 6.92 2.64 8.48
C PRO A 106 5.87 1.67 9.04
N MET A 107 4.77 1.53 8.32
CA MET A 107 3.66 0.67 8.69
C MET A 107 3.50 -0.45 7.68
N THR A 108 3.11 -1.62 8.18
CA THR A 108 2.75 -2.74 7.32
C THR A 108 1.24 -2.72 7.13
N ILE A 109 0.81 -2.60 5.88
CA ILE A 109 -0.59 -2.68 5.50
C ILE A 109 -0.92 -4.14 5.24
N VAL A 110 -2.06 -4.58 5.77
CA VAL A 110 -2.48 -5.98 5.79
C VAL A 110 -3.83 -6.10 5.10
N HIS A 111 -3.88 -6.92 4.06
CA HIS A 111 -5.11 -7.45 3.48
C HIS A 111 -5.31 -8.87 4.00
N LYS A 112 -6.36 -9.08 4.79
CA LYS A 112 -6.75 -10.42 5.24
C LYS A 112 -7.42 -11.14 4.07
N ILE A 113 -6.93 -12.33 3.73
CA ILE A 113 -7.51 -13.18 2.69
C ILE A 113 -8.65 -13.98 3.33
N ASP A 114 -9.84 -13.37 3.34
CA ASP A 114 -11.09 -13.96 3.82
C ASP A 114 -11.90 -14.58 2.66
N GLU A 115 -13.08 -15.14 2.97
CA GLU A 115 -13.98 -15.77 1.97
C GLU A 115 -14.44 -14.79 0.87
N ASN A 116 -14.40 -13.48 1.14
CA ASN A 116 -14.75 -12.43 0.19
C ASN A 116 -13.56 -11.98 -0.67
N SER A 117 -12.33 -12.34 -0.27
CA SER A 117 -11.11 -11.95 -0.97
C SER A 117 -10.99 -12.68 -2.30
N PRO A 118 -10.59 -11.99 -3.39
CA PRO A 118 -10.34 -12.62 -4.68
C PRO A 118 -9.17 -13.63 -4.67
N PHE A 119 -8.36 -13.62 -3.60
CA PHE A 119 -7.23 -14.53 -3.40
C PHE A 119 -7.59 -15.81 -2.62
N TYR A 120 -8.82 -15.93 -2.12
CA TYR A 120 -9.19 -17.00 -1.18
C TYR A 120 -9.00 -18.43 -1.71
N TYR A 121 -9.28 -18.64 -3.00
CA TYR A 121 -9.18 -19.94 -3.65
C TYR A 121 -7.83 -20.18 -4.35
N LEU A 122 -6.90 -19.24 -4.26
CA LEU A 122 -5.60 -19.36 -4.92
C LEU A 122 -4.59 -20.04 -3.99
N SER A 123 -3.94 -21.08 -4.48
CA SER A 123 -2.80 -21.72 -3.80
C SER A 123 -1.49 -20.97 -4.10
N ALA A 124 -0.41 -21.34 -3.40
CA ALA A 124 0.91 -20.77 -3.63
C ALA A 124 1.41 -20.98 -5.07
N SER A 125 1.14 -22.14 -5.67
CA SER A 125 1.49 -22.42 -7.06
C SER A 125 0.62 -21.65 -8.06
N ASP A 126 -0.67 -21.52 -7.78
CA ASP A 126 -1.60 -20.83 -8.69
C ASP A 126 -1.29 -19.33 -8.72
N MET A 127 -0.92 -18.74 -7.58
CA MET A 127 -0.51 -17.34 -7.47
C MET A 127 0.66 -16.98 -8.40
N LEU A 128 1.58 -17.92 -8.65
CA LEU A 128 2.72 -17.70 -9.55
C LEU A 128 2.33 -17.79 -11.04
N GLN A 129 1.26 -18.51 -11.36
CA GLN A 129 0.78 -18.68 -12.73
C GLN A 129 -0.26 -17.62 -13.12
N GLU A 130 -1.00 -17.11 -12.13
CA GLU A 130 -2.06 -16.14 -12.33
C GLU A 130 -1.50 -14.80 -12.80
N ARG A 131 -2.20 -14.14 -13.73
CA ARG A 131 -1.85 -12.81 -14.21
C ARG A 131 -2.71 -11.77 -13.51
N PHE A 132 -2.17 -11.19 -12.45
CA PHE A 132 -2.80 -10.09 -11.73
C PHE A 132 -1.79 -8.99 -11.38
N GLU A 133 -2.33 -7.80 -11.14
CA GLU A 133 -1.59 -6.66 -10.63
C GLU A 133 -2.37 -6.05 -9.46
N VAL A 134 -1.72 -5.89 -8.32
CA VAL A 134 -2.29 -5.18 -7.16
C VAL A 134 -1.78 -3.76 -7.17
N VAL A 135 -2.65 -2.81 -7.49
CA VAL A 135 -2.33 -1.38 -7.44
C VAL A 135 -2.64 -0.84 -6.05
N VAL A 136 -1.65 -0.25 -5.40
CA VAL A 136 -1.78 0.38 -4.09
C VAL A 136 -1.69 1.89 -4.22
N ILE A 137 -2.56 2.59 -3.50
CA ILE A 137 -2.73 4.03 -3.57
C ILE A 137 -2.74 4.57 -2.14
N LEU A 138 -1.78 5.43 -1.82
CA LEU A 138 -1.74 6.18 -0.57
C LEU A 138 -2.13 7.63 -0.87
N GLU A 139 -3.14 8.11 -0.16
CA GLU A 139 -3.62 9.49 -0.20
C GLU A 139 -3.40 10.16 1.14
N GLY A 140 -3.07 11.44 1.15
CA GLY A 140 -3.00 12.20 2.38
C GLY A 140 -2.68 13.67 2.16
N THR A 141 -2.83 14.48 3.20
CA THR A 141 -2.59 15.93 3.15
C THR A 141 -1.23 16.26 3.73
N ILE A 142 -0.45 17.07 3.02
CA ILE A 142 0.87 17.52 3.46
C ILE A 142 0.70 18.62 4.52
N GLU A 143 1.25 18.40 5.71
CA GLU A 143 1.20 19.35 6.83
C GLU A 143 1.71 20.76 6.46
N SER A 144 2.82 20.86 5.74
CA SER A 144 3.47 22.16 5.45
C SER A 144 2.77 23.00 4.39
N THR A 145 2.05 22.39 3.44
CA THR A 145 1.41 23.09 2.31
C THR A 145 -0.11 23.02 2.32
N GLY A 146 -0.70 22.15 3.14
CA GLY A 146 -2.14 21.88 3.15
C GLY A 146 -2.68 21.21 1.88
N GLN A 147 -1.80 20.80 0.96
CA GLN A 147 -2.20 20.18 -0.30
C GLN A 147 -2.30 18.67 -0.16
N THR A 148 -3.29 18.09 -0.84
CA THR A 148 -3.43 16.63 -0.96
C THR A 148 -2.40 16.07 -1.93
N THR A 149 -1.81 14.93 -1.56
CA THR A 149 -0.89 14.18 -2.39
C THR A 149 -1.36 12.73 -2.51
N GLN A 150 -1.02 12.11 -3.63
CA GLN A 150 -1.32 10.71 -3.90
C GLN A 150 -0.04 10.03 -4.38
N ALA A 151 0.36 8.98 -3.69
CA ALA A 151 1.43 8.08 -4.09
C ALA A 151 0.83 6.75 -4.54
N ARG A 152 1.39 6.18 -5.60
CA ARG A 152 0.90 4.94 -6.21
C ARG A 152 2.08 4.01 -6.45
N SER A 153 1.84 2.73 -6.25
CA SER A 153 2.74 1.64 -6.59
C SER A 153 1.91 0.44 -7.02
N SER A 154 2.52 -0.56 -7.63
CA SER A 154 1.84 -1.79 -7.97
C SER A 154 2.74 -2.99 -7.71
N TYR A 155 2.09 -4.14 -7.50
CA TYR A 155 2.74 -5.42 -7.31
C TYR A 155 2.19 -6.40 -8.33
N VAL A 156 3.06 -6.91 -9.20
CA VAL A 156 2.72 -8.04 -10.07
C VAL A 156 2.87 -9.37 -9.34
N ALA A 157 2.30 -10.45 -9.88
CA ALA A 157 2.38 -11.79 -9.29
C ALA A 157 3.82 -12.22 -8.91
N SER A 158 4.82 -11.86 -9.70
CA SER A 158 6.24 -12.18 -9.42
C SER A 158 6.87 -11.36 -8.27
N GLU A 159 6.26 -10.24 -7.88
CA GLU A 159 6.70 -9.38 -6.77
C GLU A 159 5.98 -9.74 -5.45
N VAL A 160 5.07 -10.71 -5.48
CA VAL A 160 4.39 -11.23 -4.30
C VAL A 160 5.12 -12.49 -3.81
N LEU A 161 5.83 -12.36 -2.68
CA LEU A 161 6.59 -13.44 -2.08
C LEU A 161 5.71 -14.25 -1.12
N TRP A 162 5.43 -15.51 -1.47
CA TRP A 162 4.71 -16.44 -0.60
C TRP A 162 5.61 -17.00 0.50
N GLY A 163 5.12 -17.06 1.74
CA GLY A 163 5.87 -17.59 2.88
C GLY A 163 6.98 -16.66 3.36
N HIS A 164 6.83 -15.36 3.14
CA HIS A 164 7.78 -14.35 3.61
C HIS A 164 7.11 -13.41 4.61
N ARG A 165 7.90 -12.88 5.54
CA ARG A 165 7.49 -11.83 6.47
C ARG A 165 8.48 -10.68 6.41
N PHE A 166 8.03 -9.45 6.64
CA PHE A 166 8.96 -8.33 6.71
C PHE A 166 9.79 -8.34 8.01
N GLU A 167 11.08 -7.99 7.91
CA GLU A 167 11.93 -7.79 9.08
C GLU A 167 11.47 -6.54 9.87
N PRO A 168 11.47 -6.57 11.21
CA PRO A 168 11.14 -5.38 12.02
C PRO A 168 12.15 -4.25 11.77
N VAL A 169 11.63 -3.06 11.44
CA VAL A 169 12.43 -1.86 11.14
C VAL A 169 12.54 -0.89 12.29
N VAL A 170 11.61 -0.95 13.24
CA VAL A 170 11.60 -0.09 14.43
C VAL A 170 12.21 -0.87 15.58
N ALA A 171 13.28 -0.32 16.17
CA ALA A 171 13.92 -0.88 17.34
C ALA A 171 14.06 0.19 18.42
N TYR A 172 13.93 -0.21 19.68
CA TYR A 172 14.18 0.69 20.81
C TYR A 172 15.68 0.75 21.11
N ASN A 173 16.26 1.94 20.99
CA ASN A 173 17.65 2.20 21.31
C ASN A 173 17.77 2.65 22.77
N LYS A 174 18.34 1.79 23.62
CA LYS A 174 18.50 2.04 25.06
C LYS A 174 19.44 3.21 25.36
N ASP A 175 20.45 3.45 24.54
CA ASP A 175 21.46 4.49 24.77
C ASP A 175 20.89 5.89 24.49
N ARG A 176 20.03 5.99 23.46
CA ARG A 176 19.35 7.25 23.08
C ARG A 176 17.99 7.42 23.75
N GLN A 177 17.54 6.44 24.55
CA GLN A 177 16.22 6.42 25.19
C GLN A 177 15.08 6.70 24.20
N GLY A 178 15.15 6.13 23.00
CA GLY A 178 14.21 6.45 21.92
C GLY A 178 14.06 5.34 20.88
N TYR A 179 13.01 5.44 20.06
CA TYR A 179 12.79 4.53 18.93
C TYR A 179 13.58 4.98 17.71
N GLU A 180 14.33 4.06 17.12
CA GLU A 180 15.10 4.29 15.91
C GLU A 180 14.55 3.42 14.79
N VAL A 181 14.38 4.04 13.61
CA VAL A 181 13.87 3.38 12.42
C VAL A 181 15.03 3.12 11.46
N ASN A 182 15.31 1.86 11.20
CA ASN A 182 16.35 1.47 10.24
C ASN A 182 15.74 1.22 8.84
N TYR A 183 15.80 2.24 7.99
CA TYR A 183 15.29 2.17 6.61
C TYR A 183 16.11 1.23 5.71
N SER A 184 17.34 0.84 6.08
CA SER A 184 18.09 -0.15 5.30
C SER A 184 17.43 -1.53 5.32
N LYS A 185 16.63 -1.82 6.36
CA LYS A 185 15.84 -3.06 6.49
C LYS A 185 14.42 -2.92 5.96
N PHE A 186 14.08 -1.80 5.32
CA PHE A 186 12.71 -1.52 4.90
C PHE A 186 12.16 -2.56 3.92
N ASP A 187 12.99 -2.94 2.94
CA ASP A 187 12.65 -3.96 1.92
C ASP A 187 12.99 -5.39 2.35
N ASN A 188 13.65 -5.58 3.51
CA ASN A 188 14.11 -6.89 3.93
C ASN A 188 12.94 -7.80 4.32
N THR A 189 12.96 -9.02 3.80
CA THR A 189 12.02 -10.07 4.13
C THR A 189 12.76 -11.31 4.61
N VAL A 190 12.11 -12.06 5.50
CA VAL A 190 12.59 -13.33 6.03
C VAL A 190 11.63 -14.44 5.62
N PRO A 191 12.13 -15.61 5.20
CA PRO A 191 11.28 -16.77 4.93
C PRO A 191 10.69 -17.28 6.25
N VAL A 192 9.42 -17.66 6.23
CA VAL A 192 8.68 -18.20 7.37
C VAL A 192 7.91 -19.41 6.90
N ASP A 193 7.90 -20.46 7.72
CA ASP A 193 7.12 -21.65 7.44
C ASP A 193 5.64 -21.30 7.32
N THR A 194 5.11 -21.43 6.11
CA THR A 194 3.77 -21.00 5.74
C THR A 194 3.18 -22.08 4.84
N PRO A 195 1.95 -22.56 5.11
CA PRO A 195 1.31 -23.56 4.27
C PRO A 195 1.22 -23.11 2.80
N LEU A 196 1.39 -24.05 1.88
CA LEU A 196 1.32 -23.80 0.42
C LEU A 196 -0.10 -23.99 -0.15
N CYS A 197 -1.07 -24.32 0.70
CA CYS A 197 -2.46 -24.52 0.33
C CYS A 197 -3.19 -23.20 0.08
N SER A 198 -4.39 -23.29 -0.50
CA SER A 198 -5.29 -22.15 -0.67
C SER A 198 -5.86 -21.68 0.68
N GLY A 199 -6.34 -20.43 0.74
CA GLY A 199 -7.03 -19.91 1.92
C GLY A 199 -8.29 -20.69 2.28
N ALA A 200 -8.98 -21.22 1.28
CA ALA A 200 -10.14 -22.10 1.45
C ALA A 200 -9.79 -23.43 2.14
N GLU A 201 -8.71 -24.07 1.73
CA GLU A 201 -8.24 -25.32 2.36
C GLU A 201 -7.73 -25.07 3.78
N LEU A 202 -7.01 -23.96 3.98
CA LEU A 202 -6.52 -23.57 5.30
C LEU A 202 -7.68 -23.33 6.27
N SER A 203 -8.71 -22.60 5.86
CA SER A 203 -9.87 -22.32 6.71
C SER A 203 -10.66 -23.59 7.03
N GLN A 204 -10.80 -24.51 6.06
CA GLN A 204 -11.42 -25.82 6.28
C GLN A 204 -10.63 -26.65 7.30
N PHE A 205 -9.31 -26.65 7.20
CA PHE A 205 -8.44 -27.34 8.16
C PHE A 205 -8.64 -26.81 9.59
N TYR A 206 -8.69 -25.48 9.77
CA TYR A 206 -8.97 -24.89 11.09
C TYR A 206 -10.38 -25.19 11.59
N LYS A 207 -11.40 -25.13 10.73
CA LYS A 207 -12.78 -25.51 11.07
C LYS A 207 -12.89 -26.96 11.53
N MET A 208 -12.06 -27.87 11.00
CA MET A 208 -12.01 -29.28 11.44
C MET A 208 -11.27 -29.48 12.77
N GLN A 209 -10.38 -28.55 13.15
CA GLN A 209 -9.63 -28.60 14.41
C GLN A 209 -10.33 -27.88 15.57
N GLU A 210 -11.26 -26.96 15.28
CA GLU A 210 -12.08 -26.35 16.32
C GLU A 210 -12.98 -27.42 16.97
N PRO A 211 -12.89 -27.63 18.30
CA PRO A 211 -13.80 -28.55 18.97
C PRO A 211 -15.24 -28.04 18.83
N PRO A 212 -16.23 -28.93 18.69
CA PRO A 212 -17.62 -28.52 18.62
C PRO A 212 -18.04 -27.89 19.96
N GLY A 213 -18.10 -26.56 19.99
CA GLY A 213 -18.75 -25.79 21.06
C GLY A 213 -17.82 -25.00 21.97
N LYS A 214 -17.86 -23.68 21.82
CA LYS A 214 -18.01 -22.73 22.92
C LYS A 214 -19.06 -21.70 22.55
#